data_AF-A0A7R7ZRT9-F1
#
_entry.id   AF-A0A7R7ZRT9-F1
#
_cell.length_a   1.000
_cell.length_b   1.000
_cell.length_c   1.000
_cell.angle_alpha   90.00
_cell.angle_beta   90.00
_cell.angle_gamma   90.00
#
_symmetry.space_group_name_H-M   'P 1'
#
loop_
_entity.id
_entity.type
_entity.pdbx_description
1 polymer ?
#
loop_
_entity_poly.entity_id
_entity_poly.type
_entity_poly.pdbx_seq_one_letter_code
_entity_poly.pdbx_strand_id
1 'polypeptide(L)'
;MRVCESADSALSLCSRDPSKVLGVTVGSHNVTPGQFIPRGEAQSIPEITFTNTTANKTYLLVSIDLDGPFPSFSILSPILHWIQPSLHPTPSNDGTTTTLNANVPFIANWIGPEPPPGSGPHRYVFLLYEQPEGFEGAAGKYRPQGGKEMGIWGRVRFDLDGFEREVGLEKAVAANYFFSN
;
A
#
# COMPACT_ATOMS: atom_id res chain seq x y z
N MET A 1 -12.37 16.88 6.76
CA MET A 1 -11.51 15.78 6.30
C MET A 1 -11.58 14.70 7.35
N ARG A 2 -11.92 13.45 7.00
CA ARG A 2 -11.85 12.34 7.97
C ARG A 2 -10.36 12.14 8.25
N VAL A 3 -9.95 12.24 9.51
CA VAL A 3 -8.58 11.91 9.92
C VAL A 3 -8.43 10.40 9.72
N CYS A 4 -7.38 9.97 9.02
CA CYS A 4 -7.02 8.56 8.90
C CYS A 4 -5.77 8.37 9.75
N GLU A 5 -5.97 7.90 10.98
CA GLU A 5 -4.89 7.84 11.98
C GLU A 5 -3.77 6.89 11.53
N SER A 6 -4.13 5.81 10.84
CA SER A 6 -3.17 4.84 10.34
C SER A 6 -2.31 5.39 9.21
N ALA A 7 -2.87 6.22 8.32
CA ALA A 7 -2.10 6.90 7.29
C ALA A 7 -1.10 7.91 7.89
N ASP A 8 -1.54 8.71 8.87
CA ASP A 8 -0.68 9.67 9.57
C ASP A 8 0.43 8.94 10.35
N SER A 9 0.10 7.84 11.01
CA SER A 9 1.07 6.99 11.71
C SER A 9 2.10 6.40 10.74
N ALA A 10 1.68 5.95 9.56
CA ALA A 10 2.58 5.41 8.53
C ALA A 10 3.55 6.47 7.99
N LEU A 11 3.06 7.67 7.66
CA LEU A 11 3.91 8.79 7.25
C LEU A 11 4.91 9.19 8.34
N SER A 12 4.47 9.17 9.60
CA SER A 12 5.37 9.39 10.74
C SER A 12 6.38 8.26 10.95
N LEU A 13 6.03 7.02 10.62
CA LEU A 13 6.92 5.87 10.74
C LEU A 13 8.11 6.00 9.78
N CYS A 14 7.83 6.32 8.50
CA CYS A 14 8.84 6.53 7.46
C CYS A 14 9.87 7.61 7.82
N SER A 15 9.44 8.66 8.50
CA SER A 15 10.27 9.83 8.81
C SER A 15 11.09 9.66 10.10
N ARG A 16 10.62 8.84 11.05
CA ARG A 16 11.26 8.69 12.36
C ARG A 16 12.19 7.50 12.46
N ASP A 17 11.95 6.44 11.70
CA ASP A 17 12.71 5.20 11.80
C ASP A 17 13.08 4.67 10.40
N PRO A 18 14.32 4.92 9.92
CA PRO A 18 14.81 4.40 8.65
C PRO A 18 14.71 2.87 8.52
N SER A 19 14.75 2.12 9.63
CA SER A 19 14.62 0.66 9.62
C SER A 19 13.19 0.18 9.33
N LYS A 20 12.23 1.11 9.33
CA LYS A 20 10.81 0.89 9.05
C LYS A 20 10.39 1.46 7.69
N VAL A 21 11.35 1.97 6.90
CA VAL A 21 11.09 2.36 5.52
C VAL A 21 10.92 1.10 4.68
N LEU A 22 9.75 0.96 4.08
CA LEU A 22 9.42 -0.12 3.16
C LEU A 22 10.14 0.10 1.82
N GLY A 23 10.83 -0.91 1.30
CA GLY A 23 11.35 -0.84 -0.05
C GLY A 23 10.21 -0.96 -1.04
N VAL A 24 10.04 0.06 -1.89
CA VAL A 24 9.02 0.12 -2.94
C VAL A 24 9.75 0.44 -4.22
N THR A 25 9.65 -0.43 -5.22
CA THR A 25 10.19 -0.18 -6.57
C THR A 25 9.04 -0.09 -7.55
N VAL A 26 8.86 1.05 -8.20
CA VAL A 26 7.82 1.27 -9.23
C VAL A 26 8.47 1.72 -10.53
N GLY A 27 8.22 0.98 -11.63
CA GLY A 27 8.92 1.20 -12.89
C GLY A 27 10.43 1.03 -12.69
N SER A 28 11.20 2.07 -13.03
CA SER A 28 12.65 2.14 -12.79
C SER A 28 13.05 2.85 -11.49
N HIS A 29 12.08 3.21 -10.64
CA HIS A 29 12.32 4.02 -9.44
C HIS A 29 12.32 3.17 -8.18
N ASN A 30 13.45 3.16 -7.46
CA ASN A 30 13.49 2.70 -6.08
C ASN A 30 13.11 3.87 -5.17
N VAL A 31 11.93 3.81 -4.56
CA VAL A 31 11.26 4.94 -3.92
C VAL A 31 11.97 5.34 -2.62
N THR A 32 12.44 6.58 -2.59
CA THR A 32 12.77 7.25 -1.32
C THR A 32 11.52 7.96 -0.77
N PRO A 33 11.28 7.97 0.56
CA PRO A 33 10.08 8.59 1.12
C PRO A 33 9.89 10.04 0.67
N GLY A 34 8.76 10.33 0.04
CA GLY A 34 8.43 11.65 -0.49
C GLY A 34 9.07 11.98 -1.85
N GLN A 35 9.66 10.99 -2.54
CA GLN A 35 10.12 11.15 -3.91
C GLN A 35 8.96 11.52 -4.84
N PHE A 36 9.21 12.43 -5.80
CA PHE A 36 8.27 12.66 -6.89
C PHE A 36 8.54 11.68 -8.04
N ILE A 37 7.47 11.04 -8.55
CA ILE A 37 7.51 10.13 -9.68
C ILE A 37 6.45 10.57 -10.70
N PRO A 38 6.79 10.81 -11.97
CA PRO A 38 5.81 11.18 -12.99
C PRO A 38 4.71 10.12 -13.12
N ARG A 39 3.45 10.55 -13.31
CA ARG A 39 2.30 9.63 -13.44
C ARG A 39 2.55 8.48 -14.40
N GLY A 40 3.09 8.77 -15.58
CA GLY A 40 3.36 7.76 -16.62
C GLY A 40 4.40 6.70 -16.22
N GLU A 41 5.26 6.99 -15.25
CA GLU A 41 6.34 6.11 -14.79
C GLU A 41 5.93 5.28 -13.56
N ALA A 42 4.82 5.64 -12.92
CA ALA A 42 4.30 4.99 -11.72
C ALA A 42 3.16 3.99 -11.99
N GLN A 43 3.00 3.51 -13.23
CA GLN A 43 1.83 2.68 -13.63
C GLN A 43 2.00 1.18 -13.35
N SER A 44 3.22 0.67 -13.39
CA SER A 44 3.50 -0.76 -13.12
C SER A 44 3.21 -1.14 -11.67
N ILE A 45 2.82 -2.39 -11.42
CA ILE A 45 2.69 -2.93 -10.06
C ILE A 45 4.04 -2.80 -9.34
N PRO A 46 4.10 -2.20 -8.14
CA PRO A 46 5.35 -2.05 -7.42
C PRO A 46 5.89 -3.39 -6.87
N GLU A 47 7.20 -3.56 -6.94
CA GLU A 47 7.90 -4.61 -6.18
C GLU A 47 8.13 -4.13 -4.75
N ILE A 48 7.90 -5.01 -3.78
CA ILE A 48 8.02 -4.69 -2.36
C ILE A 48 9.16 -5.48 -1.74
N THR A 49 10.02 -4.78 -1.01
CA THR A 49 11.09 -5.37 -0.21
C THR A 49 11.05 -4.85 1.22
N PHE A 50 11.43 -5.70 2.18
CA PHE A 50 11.50 -5.30 3.58
C PHE A 50 12.53 -6.14 4.32
N THR A 51 13.53 -5.51 4.93
CA THR A 51 14.65 -6.22 5.56
C THR A 51 14.32 -6.81 6.93
N ASN A 52 13.42 -6.18 7.68
CA ASN A 52 13.08 -6.57 9.05
C ASN A 52 11.90 -7.55 9.12
N THR A 53 11.91 -8.56 8.25
CA THR A 53 10.87 -9.61 8.25
C THR A 53 11.14 -10.68 9.31
N THR A 54 10.10 -11.07 10.03
CA THR A 54 10.09 -12.26 10.89
C THR A 54 9.90 -13.53 10.05
N ALA A 55 10.71 -14.57 10.32
CA ALA A 55 10.57 -15.87 9.66
C ALA A 55 9.18 -16.49 9.91
N ASN A 56 8.66 -17.20 8.90
CA ASN A 56 7.33 -17.86 8.93
C ASN A 56 6.13 -16.92 9.15
N LYS A 57 6.32 -15.60 9.10
CA LYS A 57 5.23 -14.63 9.03
C LYS A 57 4.90 -14.32 7.59
N THR A 58 3.63 -14.04 7.36
CA THR A 58 3.10 -13.57 6.10
C THR A 58 2.66 -12.13 6.30
N TYR A 59 2.71 -11.31 5.24
CA TYR A 59 2.40 -9.89 5.30
C TYR A 59 1.20 -9.53 4.43
N LEU A 60 0.58 -8.42 4.77
CA LEU A 60 -0.47 -7.78 4.00
C LEU A 60 -0.03 -6.37 3.65
N LEU A 61 -0.17 -5.98 2.40
CA LEU A 61 0.12 -4.64 1.94
C LEU A 61 -1.17 -3.90 1.58
N VAL A 62 -1.25 -2.63 1.99
CA VAL A 62 -2.27 -1.68 1.54
C VAL A 62 -1.58 -0.48 0.90
N SER A 63 -2.12 0.02 -0.21
CA SER A 63 -1.72 1.30 -0.79
C SER A 63 -2.93 2.22 -0.98
N ILE A 64 -2.78 3.49 -0.58
CA ILE A 64 -3.84 4.50 -0.63
C ILE A 64 -3.34 5.86 -1.15
N ASP A 65 -4.24 6.63 -1.75
CA ASP A 65 -4.07 8.03 -2.12
C ASP A 65 -4.85 8.94 -1.17
N LEU A 66 -4.13 9.85 -0.49
CA LEU A 66 -4.68 10.76 0.52
C LEU A 66 -5.23 12.08 -0.04
N ASP A 67 -5.07 12.33 -1.32
CA ASP A 67 -5.23 13.65 -1.92
C ASP A 67 -6.23 13.70 -3.09
N GLY A 68 -7.07 12.69 -3.28
CA GLY A 68 -8.07 12.62 -4.33
C GLY A 68 -9.36 13.42 -4.04
N PRO A 69 -9.88 14.22 -5.00
CA PRO A 69 -9.35 14.50 -6.33
C PRO A 69 -8.24 15.55 -6.39
N PHE A 70 -8.14 16.42 -5.37
CA PHE A 70 -7.11 17.45 -5.27
C PHE A 70 -6.56 17.51 -3.84
N PRO A 71 -5.26 17.73 -3.62
CA PRO A 71 -4.71 17.86 -2.26
C PRO A 71 -5.40 18.94 -1.41
N SER A 72 -5.85 20.03 -2.05
CA SER A 72 -6.59 21.12 -1.41
C SER A 72 -8.06 20.80 -1.13
N PHE A 73 -8.60 19.74 -1.74
CA PHE A 73 -10.00 19.34 -1.61
C PHE A 73 -10.15 17.81 -1.80
N SER A 74 -9.61 17.04 -0.87
CA SER A 74 -9.50 15.57 -0.98
C SER A 74 -10.75 14.80 -0.51
N ILE A 75 -11.92 15.15 -1.07
CA ILE A 75 -13.23 14.61 -0.64
C ILE A 75 -13.46 13.13 -1.01
N LEU A 76 -12.63 12.57 -1.91
CA LEU A 76 -12.68 11.16 -2.32
C LEU A 76 -11.67 10.30 -1.56
N SER A 77 -10.78 10.91 -0.78
CA SER A 77 -9.75 10.18 -0.05
C SER A 77 -10.22 9.58 1.28
N PRO A 78 -9.51 8.53 1.77
CA PRO A 78 -8.47 7.77 1.06
C PRO A 78 -9.02 7.03 -0.17
N ILE A 79 -8.27 7.03 -1.28
CA ILE A 79 -8.60 6.21 -2.45
C ILE A 79 -7.73 4.95 -2.39
N LEU A 80 -8.33 3.77 -2.48
CA LEU A 80 -7.59 2.52 -2.44
C LEU A 80 -6.91 2.21 -3.78
N HIS A 81 -5.58 2.12 -3.75
CA HIS A 81 -4.77 1.77 -4.90
C HIS A 81 -4.45 0.28 -4.96
N TRP A 82 -4.20 -0.38 -3.83
CA TRP A 82 -3.82 -1.80 -3.82
C TRP A 82 -4.07 -2.46 -2.46
N ILE A 83 -4.53 -3.71 -2.47
CA ILE A 83 -4.46 -4.60 -1.30
C ILE A 83 -3.95 -5.95 -1.78
N GLN A 84 -2.76 -6.33 -1.31
CA GLN A 84 -2.17 -7.63 -1.56
C GLN A 84 -1.99 -8.40 -0.24
N PRO A 85 -2.78 -9.46 -0.02
CA PRO A 85 -2.53 -10.37 1.07
C PRO A 85 -1.51 -11.44 0.68
N SER A 86 -1.17 -12.26 1.66
CA SER A 86 -0.28 -13.40 1.54
C SER A 86 1.08 -13.09 0.90
N LEU A 87 1.70 -12.00 1.35
CA LEU A 87 3.07 -11.66 0.96
C LEU A 87 4.06 -12.50 1.78
N HIS A 88 4.78 -13.38 1.09
CA HIS A 88 5.76 -14.28 1.69
C HIS A 88 7.19 -13.71 1.54
N PRO A 89 7.95 -13.61 2.64
CA PRO A 89 9.34 -13.19 2.61
C PRO A 89 10.22 -14.18 1.86
N THR A 90 10.95 -13.68 0.85
CA THR A 90 11.95 -14.42 0.08
C THR A 90 13.30 -13.69 0.20
N PRO A 91 14.22 -14.16 1.06
CA PRO A 91 15.53 -13.52 1.23
C PRO A 91 16.35 -13.58 -0.05
N SER A 92 17.13 -12.52 -0.32
CA SER A 92 18.14 -12.52 -1.37
C SER A 92 19.30 -13.45 -1.02
N ASN A 93 20.07 -13.85 -2.03
CA ASN A 93 21.21 -14.77 -1.87
C ASN A 93 22.30 -14.22 -0.93
N ASP A 94 22.46 -12.90 -0.88
CA ASP A 94 23.39 -12.19 0.00
C ASP A 94 22.77 -11.86 1.38
N GLY A 95 21.48 -12.15 1.59
CA GLY A 95 20.76 -11.93 2.84
C GLY A 95 20.53 -10.46 3.21
N THR A 96 20.82 -9.51 2.30
CA THR A 96 20.71 -8.07 2.60
C THR A 96 19.31 -7.52 2.36
N THR A 97 18.51 -8.18 1.54
CA THR A 97 17.17 -7.74 1.14
C THR A 97 16.22 -8.91 1.16
N THR A 98 14.97 -8.68 1.54
CA THR A 98 13.93 -9.71 1.45
C THR A 98 12.79 -9.19 0.59
N THR A 99 12.56 -9.85 -0.53
CA THR A 99 11.44 -9.54 -1.43
C THR A 99 10.18 -10.17 -0.89
N LEU A 100 9.08 -9.43 -0.94
CA LEU A 100 7.76 -9.88 -0.50
C LEU A 100 6.95 -10.29 -1.72
N ASN A 101 6.75 -11.61 -1.87
CA ASN A 101 6.08 -12.19 -3.04
C ASN A 101 4.71 -12.73 -2.69
N ALA A 102 3.70 -12.39 -3.50
CA ALA A 102 2.37 -12.97 -3.38
C ALA A 102 2.23 -14.25 -4.20
N ASN A 103 1.51 -15.22 -3.65
CA ASN A 103 1.09 -16.45 -4.35
C ASN A 103 -0.44 -16.58 -4.44
N VAL A 104 -1.19 -15.57 -3.98
CA VAL A 104 -2.65 -15.52 -4.02
C VAL A 104 -3.14 -14.27 -4.77
N PRO A 105 -4.39 -14.28 -5.27
CA PRO A 105 -5.01 -13.10 -5.85
C PRO A 105 -5.06 -11.90 -4.89
N PHE A 106 -4.99 -10.69 -5.47
CA PHE A 106 -5.22 -9.44 -4.77
C PHE A 106 -6.61 -9.36 -4.13
N ILE A 107 -6.76 -8.52 -3.11
CA ILE A 107 -8.07 -8.06 -2.64
C ILE A 107 -8.53 -6.88 -3.49
N ALA A 108 -7.63 -5.93 -3.75
CA ALA A 108 -7.82 -4.85 -4.70
C ALA A 108 -6.59 -4.80 -5.59
N ASN A 109 -6.74 -4.90 -6.91
CA ASN A 109 -5.59 -4.82 -7.83
C ASN A 109 -4.93 -3.45 -7.75
N TRP A 110 -3.61 -3.41 -7.96
CA TRP A 110 -2.89 -2.16 -8.15
C TRP A 110 -3.49 -1.39 -9.33
N ILE A 111 -3.76 -0.11 -9.09
CA ILE A 111 -3.98 0.89 -10.12
C ILE A 111 -2.93 1.99 -9.91
N GLY A 112 -2.30 2.43 -10.98
CA GLY A 112 -1.32 3.50 -10.93
C GLY A 112 -1.94 4.85 -10.51
N PRO A 113 -1.10 5.87 -10.25
CA PRO A 113 -1.56 7.24 -10.10
C PRO A 113 -2.42 7.69 -11.28
N GLU A 114 -3.55 8.31 -10.99
CA GLU A 114 -4.38 9.01 -11.98
C GLU A 114 -4.98 10.32 -11.43
N PRO A 115 -4.18 11.27 -10.91
CA PRO A 115 -4.71 12.57 -10.52
C PRO A 115 -5.37 13.29 -11.70
N PRO A 116 -6.46 14.05 -11.46
CA PRO A 116 -7.09 14.85 -12.49
C PRO A 116 -6.12 15.89 -13.10
N PRO A 117 -6.29 16.26 -14.39
CA PRO A 117 -5.52 17.33 -15.00
C PRO A 117 -5.58 18.63 -14.18
N GLY A 118 -4.42 19.23 -13.94
CA GLY A 118 -4.30 20.44 -13.13
C GLY A 118 -4.25 20.20 -11.61
N SER A 119 -4.36 18.95 -11.14
CA SER A 119 -4.08 18.63 -9.74
C SER A 119 -2.60 18.76 -9.41
N GLY A 120 -2.31 19.18 -8.18
CA GLY A 120 -0.97 19.06 -7.62
C GLY A 120 -0.60 17.58 -7.38
N PRO A 121 0.65 17.28 -6.98
CA PRO A 121 1.06 15.91 -6.67
C PRO A 121 0.27 15.32 -5.51
N HIS A 122 -0.22 14.08 -5.67
CA HIS A 122 -0.92 13.31 -4.64
C HIS A 122 0.06 12.41 -3.89
N ARG A 123 -0.22 12.13 -2.61
CA ARG A 123 0.55 11.19 -1.76
C ARG A 123 0.02 9.76 -1.90
N TYR A 124 0.82 8.91 -2.52
CA TYR A 124 0.58 7.47 -2.61
C TYR A 124 1.34 6.77 -1.48
N VAL A 125 0.62 6.32 -0.46
CA VAL A 125 1.17 5.71 0.75
C VAL A 125 1.09 4.19 0.65
N PHE A 126 2.14 3.50 1.04
CA PHE A 126 2.22 2.05 1.16
C PHE A 126 2.40 1.67 2.62
N LEU A 127 1.54 0.78 3.10
CA LEU A 127 1.52 0.31 4.48
C LEU A 127 1.67 -1.21 4.47
N LEU A 128 2.69 -1.71 5.17
CA LEU A 128 2.93 -3.14 5.34
C LEU A 128 2.54 -3.56 6.75
N TYR A 129 1.79 -4.65 6.86
CA TYR A 129 1.33 -5.22 8.12
C TYR A 129 1.77 -6.67 8.23
N GLU A 130 2.01 -7.15 9.45
CA GLU A 130 1.95 -8.60 9.70
C GLU A 130 0.51 -9.07 9.47
N GLN A 131 0.35 -10.08 8.63
CA GLN A 131 -0.96 -10.61 8.31
C GLN A 131 -1.49 -11.45 9.49
N PRO A 132 -2.74 -11.22 9.93
CA PRO A 132 -3.36 -12.02 10.97
C PRO A 132 -3.42 -13.50 10.59
N GLU A 133 -3.26 -14.38 11.58
CA GLU A 133 -3.32 -15.82 11.36
C GLU A 133 -4.70 -16.23 10.83
N GLY A 134 -4.72 -17.09 9.80
CA GLY A 134 -5.96 -17.54 9.17
C GLY A 134 -6.63 -16.54 8.23
N PHE A 135 -6.07 -15.33 8.03
CA PHE A 135 -6.65 -14.33 7.13
C PHE A 135 -6.82 -14.84 5.68
N GLU A 136 -5.97 -15.75 5.23
CA GLU A 136 -6.03 -16.31 3.86
C GLU A 136 -7.39 -16.93 3.53
N GLY A 137 -7.98 -17.66 4.48
CA GLY A 137 -9.31 -18.25 4.32
C GLY A 137 -10.43 -17.22 4.29
N ALA A 138 -10.22 -16.06 4.92
CA ALA A 138 -11.17 -14.95 4.93
C ALA A 138 -10.96 -13.98 3.75
N ALA A 139 -9.77 -13.91 3.16
CA ALA A 139 -9.41 -12.92 2.14
C ALA A 139 -10.38 -12.91 0.95
N GLY A 140 -10.91 -14.08 0.57
CA GLY A 140 -11.89 -14.24 -0.50
C GLY A 140 -13.15 -13.38 -0.35
N LYS A 141 -13.57 -13.07 0.89
CA LYS A 141 -14.77 -12.25 1.15
C LYS A 141 -14.58 -10.77 0.81
N TYR A 142 -13.33 -10.31 0.71
CA TYR A 142 -12.99 -8.93 0.39
C TYR A 142 -12.68 -8.71 -1.10
N ARG A 143 -12.55 -9.78 -1.88
CA ARG A 143 -12.20 -9.70 -3.31
C ARG A 143 -13.45 -9.53 -4.17
N PRO A 144 -13.36 -8.82 -5.30
CA PRO A 144 -14.39 -8.90 -6.32
C PRO A 144 -14.57 -10.35 -6.81
N GLN A 145 -15.83 -10.77 -6.99
CA GLN A 145 -16.14 -12.13 -7.41
C GLN A 145 -15.73 -12.42 -8.86
N GLY A 146 -15.35 -13.67 -9.12
CA GLY A 146 -15.03 -14.13 -10.48
C GLY A 146 -13.71 -13.60 -11.04
N GLY A 147 -12.75 -13.24 -10.16
CA GLY A 147 -11.42 -12.77 -10.58
C GLY A 147 -11.41 -11.37 -11.21
N LYS A 148 -12.49 -10.59 -10.99
CA LYS A 148 -12.59 -9.23 -11.50
C LYS A 148 -11.67 -8.28 -10.73
N GLU A 149 -11.31 -7.19 -11.39
CA GLU A 149 -10.66 -6.06 -10.76
C GLU A 149 -11.63 -5.27 -9.87
N MET A 150 -11.08 -4.56 -8.88
CA MET A 150 -11.87 -3.72 -7.99
C MET A 150 -12.29 -2.43 -8.70
N GLY A 151 -13.60 -2.22 -8.80
CA GLY A 151 -14.16 -1.01 -9.39
C GLY A 151 -13.98 0.24 -8.52
N ILE A 152 -14.08 1.42 -9.13
CA ILE A 152 -13.81 2.73 -8.50
C ILE A 152 -14.62 2.98 -7.23
N TRP A 153 -15.88 2.53 -7.17
CA TRP A 153 -16.74 2.72 -5.99
C TRP A 153 -16.27 1.94 -4.75
N GLY A 154 -15.52 0.86 -4.93
CA GLY A 154 -14.88 0.13 -3.83
C GLY A 154 -13.57 0.77 -3.36
N ARG A 155 -13.08 1.79 -4.08
CA ARG A 155 -11.79 2.43 -3.82
C ARG A 155 -11.93 3.80 -3.17
N VAL A 156 -12.88 4.60 -3.59
CA VAL A 156 -13.07 5.96 -3.05
C VAL A 156 -13.57 5.91 -1.60
N ARG A 157 -13.06 6.83 -0.77
CA ARG A 157 -13.37 6.94 0.67
C ARG A 157 -13.15 5.62 1.41
N PHE A 158 -12.12 4.89 1.04
CA PHE A 158 -11.74 3.65 1.68
C PHE A 158 -11.46 3.88 3.17
N ASP A 159 -12.16 3.12 4.01
CA ASP A 159 -12.07 3.25 5.46
C ASP A 159 -10.93 2.38 5.99
N LEU A 160 -9.68 2.85 5.86
CA LEU A 160 -8.47 2.10 6.25
C LEU A 160 -8.54 1.65 7.72
N ASP A 161 -8.78 2.60 8.64
CA ASP A 161 -8.87 2.33 10.08
C ASP A 161 -10.02 1.34 10.40
N GLY A 162 -11.08 1.37 9.59
CA GLY A 162 -12.19 0.41 9.67
C GLY A 162 -11.80 -0.98 9.20
N PHE A 163 -11.14 -1.07 8.03
CA PHE A 163 -10.64 -2.31 7.47
C PHE A 163 -9.65 -2.99 8.43
N GLU A 164 -8.67 -2.26 8.94
CA GLU A 164 -7.69 -2.76 9.91
C GLU A 164 -8.37 -3.39 11.13
N ARG A 165 -9.33 -2.68 11.72
CA ARG A 165 -10.10 -3.18 12.87
C ARG A 165 -10.92 -4.42 12.52
N GLU A 166 -11.55 -4.45 11.35
CA GLU A 166 -12.39 -5.56 10.91
C GLU A 166 -11.57 -6.84 10.68
N VAL A 167 -10.38 -6.70 10.10
CA VAL A 167 -9.53 -7.84 9.76
C VAL A 167 -8.53 -8.20 10.86
N GLY A 168 -8.45 -7.40 11.93
CA GLY A 168 -7.55 -7.63 13.06
C GLY A 168 -6.10 -7.27 12.75
N LEU A 169 -5.86 -6.29 11.87
CA LEU A 169 -4.52 -5.76 11.63
C LEU A 169 -4.09 -4.91 12.83
N GLU A 170 -2.86 -5.13 13.27
CA GLU A 170 -2.19 -4.23 14.22
C GLU A 170 -1.60 -3.03 13.46
N LYS A 171 -0.66 -2.30 14.10
CA LYS A 171 0.02 -1.19 13.46
C LYS A 171 0.89 -1.66 12.30
N ALA A 172 0.99 -0.84 11.26
CA ALA A 172 1.92 -1.07 10.16
C ALA A 172 3.35 -1.26 10.68
N VAL A 173 4.01 -2.32 10.22
CA VAL A 173 5.39 -2.66 10.58
C VAL A 173 6.42 -1.94 9.72
N ALA A 174 6.00 -1.45 8.55
CA ALA A 174 6.79 -0.62 7.66
C ALA A 174 5.88 0.23 6.77
N ALA A 175 6.41 1.34 6.27
CA ALA A 175 5.72 2.18 5.31
C ALA A 175 6.68 2.89 4.36
N ASN A 176 6.16 3.35 3.23
CA ASN A 176 6.85 4.28 2.34
C ASN A 176 5.80 5.08 1.55
N TYR A 177 6.18 6.16 0.89
CA TYR A 177 5.27 6.94 0.06
C TYR A 177 6.02 7.71 -1.02
N PHE A 178 5.33 8.01 -2.13
CA PHE A 178 5.81 8.91 -3.16
C PHE A 178 4.72 9.92 -3.56
N PHE A 179 5.13 10.98 -4.24
CA PHE A 179 4.25 11.96 -4.86
C PHE A 179 4.13 11.71 -6.37
N SER A 180 2.94 11.89 -6.95
CA SER A 180 2.75 11.80 -8.41
C SER A 180 1.58 12.64 -8.90
N ASN A 181 1.65 13.13 -10.15
CA ASN A 181 0.56 13.74 -10.94
C ASN A 181 0.81 13.64 -12.45
#